data_AF-A0A2V8FUJ7-F1
#
_entry.id   AF-A0A2V8FUJ7-F1
#
_cell.length_a   1.000
_cell.length_b   1.000
_cell.length_c   1.000
_cell.angle_alpha   90.00
_cell.angle_beta   90.00
_cell.angle_gamma   90.00
#
_symmetry.space_group_name_H-M   'P 1'
#
loop_
_entity.id
_entity.type
_entity.pdbx_description
1 polymer ?
#
loop_
_entity_poly.entity_id
_entity_poly.type
_entity_poly.pdbx_seq_one_letter_code
_entity_poly.pdbx_strand_id
1 'polypeptide(L)'
;MGAAARRHPQRRAVRVPGDRRDGAARRLRSRRDARALARRALAAPVGYVAPELISPLHNHLPPNAIVVEFPFYPPDRVFHNAQYQLESTRHWRPMLNGYSGVTPASYVDHYRELRGFPDARAIDALRAAGVTHVFVHYDAMRRWSGAAAVEALSHSTDLRLVDADTRVGLYTLTPKSAP
;
A
#
# COMPACT_ATOMS: atom_id res chain seq x y z
N MET A 1 10.82 -42.98 52.29
CA MET A 1 9.38 -42.94 51.99
C MET A 1 9.17 -41.87 50.93
N GLY A 2 8.96 -42.28 49.68
CA GLY A 2 8.91 -41.39 48.52
C GLY A 2 7.51 -41.25 47.94
N ALA A 3 7.23 -40.11 47.33
CA ALA A 3 6.24 -39.90 46.26
C ALA A 3 6.52 -38.51 45.67
N ALA A 4 7.23 -38.42 44.54
CA ALA A 4 6.68 -38.50 43.18
C ALA A 4 6.30 -37.12 42.64
N ALA A 5 7.32 -36.45 42.08
CA ALA A 5 7.17 -35.27 41.24
C ALA A 5 6.32 -35.60 40.00
N ARG A 6 5.25 -34.83 39.81
CA ARG A 6 4.38 -34.90 38.62
C ARG A 6 5.19 -34.47 37.40
N ARG A 7 5.57 -35.44 36.56
CA ARG A 7 6.26 -35.19 35.29
C ARG A 7 5.24 -34.72 34.25
N HIS A 8 5.46 -33.54 33.69
CA HIS A 8 4.81 -33.09 32.47
C HIS A 8 5.03 -34.11 31.34
N PRO A 9 3.99 -34.47 30.56
CA PRO A 9 4.16 -35.35 29.41
C PRO A 9 4.99 -34.64 28.35
N GLN A 10 6.16 -35.21 28.04
CA GLN A 10 6.97 -34.80 26.90
C GLN A 10 6.11 -34.93 25.63
N ARG A 11 6.01 -33.84 24.88
CA ARG A 11 5.44 -33.85 23.53
C ARG A 11 6.24 -34.83 22.69
N ARG A 12 5.64 -35.98 22.37
CA ARG A 12 6.19 -36.90 21.36
C ARG A 12 6.24 -36.15 20.04
N ALA A 13 7.45 -35.97 19.50
CA ALA A 13 7.65 -35.54 18.14
C ALA A 13 6.94 -36.55 17.22
N VAL A 14 5.99 -36.07 16.42
CA VAL A 14 5.38 -36.85 15.34
C VAL A 14 6.48 -37.09 14.31
N ARG A 15 6.88 -38.36 14.18
CA ARG A 15 7.91 -38.81 13.24
C ARG A 15 7.27 -38.83 11.84
N VAL A 16 7.54 -37.79 11.05
CA VAL A 16 7.15 -37.74 9.64
C VAL A 16 7.95 -38.81 8.89
N PRO A 17 7.29 -39.75 8.18
CA PRO A 17 8.00 -40.80 7.45
C PRO A 17 8.75 -40.23 6.23
N GLY A 18 10.08 -40.36 6.25
CA GLY A 18 10.92 -40.62 5.07
C GLY A 18 10.87 -39.64 3.91
N ASP A 19 11.43 -38.43 4.09
CA ASP A 19 12.02 -37.71 2.96
C ASP A 19 13.40 -38.33 2.67
N ARG A 20 13.40 -39.43 1.89
CA ARG A 20 14.62 -39.87 1.22
C ARG A 20 14.96 -38.76 0.23
N ARG A 21 15.93 -37.93 0.60
CA ARG A 21 16.63 -37.07 -0.36
C ARG A 21 17.49 -37.96 -1.26
N ASP A 22 16.82 -38.66 -2.17
CA ASP A 22 17.45 -39.26 -3.33
C ASP A 22 17.87 -38.12 -4.25
N GLY A 23 19.18 -37.83 -4.22
CA GLY A 23 19.81 -36.89 -5.11
C GLY A 23 19.59 -37.29 -6.56
N ALA A 24 18.86 -36.46 -7.29
CA ALA A 24 18.97 -36.40 -8.73
C ALA A 24 18.65 -34.97 -9.20
N ALA A 25 19.57 -34.05 -8.98
CA ALA A 25 19.74 -32.95 -9.93
C ALA A 25 19.93 -33.60 -11.30
N ARG A 26 18.86 -33.66 -12.10
CA ARG A 26 18.84 -34.29 -13.41
C ARG A 26 19.73 -33.41 -14.30
N ARG A 27 21.03 -33.71 -14.31
CA ARG A 27 22.01 -33.06 -15.19
C ARG A 27 21.44 -33.11 -16.60
N LEU A 28 21.38 -31.96 -17.24
CA LEU A 28 20.94 -31.79 -18.63
C LEU A 28 21.71 -32.77 -19.51
N ARG A 29 21.02 -33.81 -20.01
CA ARG A 29 21.68 -34.87 -20.81
C ARG A 29 21.68 -34.56 -22.30
N SER A 30 21.05 -33.46 -22.76
CA SER A 30 21.04 -33.12 -24.18
C SER A 30 20.75 -31.64 -24.46
N ARG A 31 21.22 -31.15 -25.62
CA ARG A 31 20.86 -29.83 -26.19
C ARG A 31 19.34 -29.66 -26.41
N ARG A 32 18.57 -30.75 -26.48
CA ARG A 32 17.11 -30.73 -26.65
C ARG A 32 16.39 -30.30 -25.38
N ASP A 33 16.88 -30.74 -24.22
CA ASP A 33 16.28 -30.41 -22.91
C ASP A 33 16.48 -28.92 -22.56
N ALA A 34 17.66 -28.39 -22.85
CA ALA A 34 17.94 -26.96 -22.72
C ALA A 34 17.09 -26.10 -23.67
N ARG A 35 16.86 -26.55 -24.91
CA ARG A 35 15.95 -25.87 -25.87
C ARG A 35 14.49 -25.92 -25.44
N ALA A 36 14.03 -27.02 -24.86
CA ALA A 36 12.65 -27.15 -24.36
C ALA A 36 12.39 -26.22 -23.17
N LEU A 37 13.35 -26.09 -22.25
CA LEU A 37 13.27 -25.16 -21.12
C LEU A 37 13.33 -23.70 -21.60
N ALA A 38 14.23 -23.37 -22.53
CA ALA A 38 14.32 -22.03 -23.11
C ALA A 38 13.02 -21.62 -23.83
N ARG A 39 12.39 -22.53 -24.59
CA ARG A 39 11.09 -22.26 -25.24
C ARG A 39 9.96 -22.02 -24.22
N ARG A 40 10.00 -22.67 -23.06
CA ARG A 40 8.99 -22.47 -22.00
C ARG A 40 9.20 -21.16 -21.24
N ALA A 41 10.44 -20.70 -21.10
CA ALA A 41 10.75 -19.35 -20.60
C ALA A 41 10.29 -18.27 -21.59
N LEU A 42 10.35 -18.53 -22.91
CA LEU A 42 9.73 -17.68 -23.93
C LEU A 42 8.19 -17.78 -23.98
N ALA A 43 7.57 -18.78 -23.34
CA ALA A 43 6.13 -19.02 -23.39
C ALA A 43 5.33 -18.19 -22.36
N ALA A 44 6.02 -17.48 -21.47
CA ALA A 44 5.41 -16.51 -20.58
C ALA A 44 6.24 -15.21 -20.64
N PRO A 45 6.10 -14.41 -21.72
CA PRO A 45 6.66 -13.07 -21.73
C PRO A 45 5.88 -12.24 -20.72
N VAL A 46 6.23 -12.35 -19.44
CA VAL A 46 5.84 -11.36 -18.45
C VAL A 46 6.67 -10.14 -18.83
N GLY A 47 6.02 -9.18 -19.51
CA GLY A 47 6.67 -7.95 -19.91
C GLY A 47 7.32 -7.32 -18.67
N TYR A 48 8.64 -7.18 -18.70
CA TYR A 48 9.33 -6.45 -17.65
C TYR A 48 9.04 -4.98 -17.84
N VAL A 49 8.28 -4.41 -16.90
CA VAL A 49 8.15 -2.97 -16.75
C VAL A 49 9.11 -2.58 -15.63
N ALA A 50 10.05 -1.69 -15.93
CA ALA A 50 10.93 -1.15 -14.89
C ALA A 50 10.06 -0.54 -13.78
N PRO A 51 10.31 -0.85 -12.49
CA PRO A 51 9.51 -0.31 -11.41
C PRO A 51 9.68 1.19 -11.37
N GLU A 52 8.57 1.90 -11.20
CA GLU A 52 8.61 3.33 -10.98
C GLU A 52 9.23 3.61 -9.61
N LEU A 53 10.11 4.62 -9.53
CA LEU A 53 10.74 4.98 -8.27
C LEU A 53 9.70 5.64 -7.36
N ILE A 54 9.64 5.18 -6.11
CA ILE A 54 8.84 5.81 -5.06
C ILE A 54 9.32 7.26 -4.91
N SER A 55 8.39 8.22 -4.94
CA SER A 55 8.72 9.64 -4.80
C SER A 55 9.49 9.90 -3.50
N PRO A 56 10.61 10.66 -3.54
CA PRO A 56 11.37 11.05 -2.34
C PRO A 56 10.53 11.77 -1.27
N LEU A 57 9.40 12.37 -1.65
CA LEU A 57 8.48 13.06 -0.73
C LEU A 57 8.00 12.18 0.42
N HIS A 58 7.95 10.86 0.23
CA HIS A 58 7.60 9.91 1.27
C HIS A 58 8.60 9.87 2.44
N ASN A 59 9.78 10.47 2.28
CA ASN A 59 10.77 10.61 3.36
C ASN A 59 10.56 11.87 4.21
N HIS A 60 9.67 12.79 3.82
CA HIS A 60 9.52 14.13 4.42
C HIS A 60 8.42 14.19 5.51
N LEU A 61 8.12 13.05 6.15
CA LEU A 61 7.05 12.95 7.14
C LEU A 61 7.58 12.96 8.58
N PRO A 62 6.95 13.71 9.50
CA PRO A 62 7.28 13.64 10.91
C PRO A 62 6.83 12.30 11.54
N PRO A 63 7.41 11.88 12.68
CA PRO A 63 7.08 10.60 13.31
C PRO A 63 5.61 10.43 13.72
N ASN A 64 4.90 11.51 14.01
CA ASN A 64 3.49 11.50 14.40
C ASN A 64 2.53 11.74 13.22
N ALA A 65 3.01 11.69 11.97
CA ALA A 65 2.15 11.87 10.81
C ALA A 65 1.10 10.76 10.69
N ILE A 66 -0.13 11.14 10.33
CA ILE A 66 -1.23 10.25 9.92
C ILE A 66 -1.54 10.65 8.48
N VAL A 67 -1.47 9.67 7.59
CA VAL A 67 -1.39 9.90 6.15
C VAL A 67 -2.67 9.44 5.47
N VAL A 68 -3.06 10.15 4.41
CA VAL A 68 -4.00 9.67 3.41
C VAL A 68 -3.42 9.94 2.03
N GLU A 69 -3.73 9.09 1.07
CA GLU A 69 -3.29 9.26 -0.32
C GLU A 69 -4.47 9.39 -1.26
N PHE A 70 -4.38 10.33 -2.21
CA PHE A 70 -5.43 10.60 -3.20
C PHE A 70 -4.98 10.29 -4.63
N PRO A 71 -5.90 9.81 -5.50
CA PRO A 71 -7.35 9.67 -5.27
C PRO A 71 -7.73 8.57 -4.27
N PHE A 72 -8.78 8.82 -3.49
CA PHE A 72 -9.35 7.83 -2.58
C PHE A 72 -10.25 6.89 -3.39
N TYR A 73 -9.75 5.70 -3.71
CA TYR A 73 -10.44 4.76 -4.59
C TYR A 73 -11.76 4.24 -4.02
N PRO A 74 -12.77 3.95 -4.87
CA PRO A 74 -14.02 3.34 -4.41
C PRO A 74 -13.81 1.90 -3.91
N PRO A 75 -14.72 1.37 -3.06
CA PRO A 75 -14.58 0.04 -2.46
C PRO A 75 -14.40 -1.12 -3.45
N ASP A 76 -15.02 -1.06 -4.62
CA ASP A 76 -14.90 -2.06 -5.69
C ASP A 76 -13.57 -1.99 -6.44
N ARG A 77 -12.80 -0.92 -6.21
CA ARG A 77 -11.47 -0.66 -6.81
C ARG A 77 -10.38 -0.45 -5.76
N VAL A 78 -10.61 -0.92 -4.54
CA VAL A 78 -9.71 -0.74 -3.39
C VAL A 78 -8.28 -1.24 -3.66
N PHE A 79 -8.12 -2.22 -4.56
CA PHE A 79 -6.81 -2.78 -4.93
C PHE A 79 -5.86 -1.76 -5.56
N HIS A 80 -6.34 -0.62 -6.06
CA HIS A 80 -5.48 0.45 -6.54
C HIS A 80 -4.66 1.12 -5.42
N ASN A 81 -5.05 0.97 -4.14
CA ASN A 81 -4.25 1.43 -3.01
C ASN A 81 -2.99 0.55 -2.78
N ALA A 82 -2.79 -0.55 -3.52
CA ALA A 82 -1.59 -1.37 -3.40
C ALA A 82 -0.30 -0.59 -3.68
N GLN A 83 -0.34 0.41 -4.57
CA GLN A 83 0.79 1.29 -4.81
C GLN A 83 1.09 2.15 -3.57
N TYR A 84 0.07 2.76 -2.97
CA TYR A 84 0.18 3.55 -1.74
C TYR A 84 0.76 2.71 -0.60
N GLN A 85 0.33 1.45 -0.48
CA GLN A 85 0.86 0.52 0.51
C GLN A 85 2.35 0.19 0.29
N LEU A 86 2.82 0.18 -0.96
CA LEU A 86 4.24 0.02 -1.28
C LEU A 86 5.02 1.29 -0.95
N GLU A 87 4.49 2.45 -1.32
CA GLU A 87 5.11 3.75 -1.07
C GLU A 87 5.23 4.04 0.44
N SER A 88 4.25 3.58 1.22
CA SER A 88 4.23 3.69 2.68
C SER A 88 5.39 2.99 3.38
N THR A 89 6.05 2.03 2.73
CA THR A 89 7.23 1.34 3.27
C THR A 89 8.43 2.26 3.44
N ARG A 90 8.39 3.48 2.90
CA ARG A 90 9.40 4.52 3.14
C ARG A 90 9.29 5.15 4.54
N HIS A 91 8.09 5.22 5.11
CA HIS A 91 7.85 5.97 6.34
C HIS A 91 7.15 5.18 7.45
N TRP A 92 6.42 4.12 7.13
CA TRP A 92 5.69 3.29 8.09
C TRP A 92 4.76 4.10 9.00
N ARG A 93 4.10 5.13 8.45
CA ARG A 93 3.13 5.95 9.17
C ARG A 93 1.74 5.32 9.07
N PRO A 94 0.85 5.51 10.06
CA PRO A 94 -0.55 5.12 9.94
C PRO A 94 -1.20 5.75 8.69
N MET A 95 -2.01 4.96 7.98
CA MET A 95 -2.69 5.39 6.77
C MET A 95 -4.20 5.18 6.86
N LEU A 96 -4.97 6.14 6.36
CA LEU A 96 -6.44 6.05 6.33
C LEU A 96 -6.92 5.08 5.24
N ASN A 97 -6.21 5.00 4.12
CA ASN A 97 -6.50 4.11 2.99
C ASN A 97 -5.46 3.00 2.82
N GLY A 98 -4.92 2.48 3.93
CA GLY A 98 -4.07 1.29 3.92
C GLY A 98 -4.77 0.06 3.32
N TYR A 99 -4.01 -0.81 2.66
CA TYR A 99 -4.56 -1.93 1.87
C TYR A 99 -3.99 -3.27 2.31
N SER A 100 -4.88 -4.21 2.66
CA SER A 100 -4.50 -5.54 3.17
C SER A 100 -5.30 -6.70 2.55
N GLY A 101 -6.01 -6.46 1.45
CA GLY A 101 -6.82 -7.47 0.74
C GLY A 101 -8.24 -7.66 1.29
N VAL A 102 -8.60 -6.96 2.37
CA VAL A 102 -9.98 -6.85 2.89
C VAL A 102 -10.40 -5.38 2.85
N THR A 103 -11.68 -5.12 2.60
CA THR A 103 -12.26 -3.77 2.64
C THR A 103 -13.14 -3.62 3.89
N PRO A 104 -12.66 -2.96 4.97
CA PRO A 104 -13.44 -2.73 6.17
C PRO A 104 -14.65 -1.81 5.90
N ALA A 105 -15.69 -1.90 6.74
CA ALA A 105 -16.84 -0.99 6.66
C ALA A 105 -16.44 0.49 6.81
N SER A 106 -15.47 0.78 7.68
CA SER A 106 -14.92 2.13 7.85
C SER A 106 -14.31 2.69 6.57
N TYR A 107 -13.72 1.85 5.71
CA TYR A 107 -13.21 2.30 4.41
C TYR A 107 -14.33 2.81 3.50
N VAL A 108 -15.49 2.14 3.51
CA VAL A 108 -16.67 2.56 2.73
C VAL A 108 -17.18 3.91 3.24
N ASP A 109 -17.20 4.10 4.56
CA ASP A 109 -17.63 5.36 5.17
C ASP A 109 -16.64 6.49 4.86
N HIS A 110 -15.33 6.24 4.97
CA HIS A 110 -14.30 7.20 4.55
C HIS A 110 -14.43 7.55 3.07
N TYR A 111 -14.64 6.58 2.17
CA TYR A 111 -14.85 6.87 0.75
C TYR A 111 -16.04 7.79 0.52
N ARG A 112 -17.18 7.57 1.20
CA ARG A 112 -18.38 8.41 1.06
C ARG A 112 -18.12 9.87 1.42
N GLU A 113 -17.33 10.10 2.46
CA GLU A 113 -16.97 11.45 2.92
C GLU A 113 -15.85 12.08 2.07
N LEU A 114 -14.91 11.29 1.55
CA LEU A 114 -13.68 11.79 0.92
C LEU A 114 -13.73 11.81 -0.62
N ARG A 115 -14.73 11.20 -1.26
CA ARG A 115 -14.85 11.17 -2.73
C ARG A 115 -14.94 12.55 -3.39
N GLY A 116 -15.34 13.58 -2.64
CA GLY A 116 -15.45 14.97 -3.10
C GLY A 116 -14.18 15.80 -2.91
N PHE A 117 -13.09 15.20 -2.41
CA PHE A 117 -11.84 15.92 -2.15
C PHE A 117 -11.35 16.70 -3.39
N PRO A 118 -10.94 17.98 -3.25
CA PRO A 118 -10.68 18.71 -1.99
C PRO A 118 -11.81 19.64 -1.50
N ASP A 119 -13.09 19.24 -1.63
CA ASP A 119 -14.20 20.02 -1.06
C ASP A 119 -14.15 20.15 0.47
N ALA A 120 -14.89 21.12 1.01
CA ALA A 120 -14.91 21.42 2.46
C ALA A 120 -15.37 20.21 3.31
N ARG A 121 -16.27 19.37 2.78
CA ARG A 121 -16.76 18.18 3.48
C ARG A 121 -15.64 17.14 3.63
N ALA A 122 -14.90 16.87 2.55
CA ALA A 122 -13.77 15.96 2.57
C ALA A 122 -12.67 16.47 3.51
N ILE A 123 -12.36 17.76 3.46
CA ILE A 123 -11.38 18.39 4.36
C ILE A 123 -11.79 18.22 5.83
N ASP A 124 -13.04 18.52 6.18
CA ASP A 124 -13.52 18.37 7.57
C ASP A 124 -13.53 16.89 8.01
N ALA A 125 -13.84 15.96 7.11
CA ALA A 125 -13.71 14.52 7.38
C ALA A 125 -12.25 14.08 7.62
N LEU A 126 -11.28 14.62 6.86
CA LEU A 126 -9.86 14.38 7.08
C LEU A 126 -9.42 14.89 8.46
N ARG A 127 -9.86 16.10 8.84
CA ARG A 127 -9.60 16.67 10.17
C ARG A 127 -10.18 15.79 11.27
N ALA A 128 -11.43 15.36 11.14
CA ALA A 128 -12.10 14.49 12.10
C ALA A 128 -11.41 13.12 12.24
N ALA A 129 -10.83 12.60 11.15
CA ALA A 129 -10.03 11.36 11.15
C ALA A 129 -8.60 11.55 11.71
N GLY A 130 -8.21 12.77 12.09
CA GLY A 130 -6.88 13.08 12.61
C GLY A 130 -5.77 13.06 11.56
N VAL A 131 -6.11 13.10 10.27
CA VAL A 131 -5.13 13.16 9.18
C VAL A 131 -4.31 14.44 9.30
N THR A 132 -2.99 14.31 9.15
CA THR A 132 -2.08 15.47 9.20
C THR A 132 -1.41 15.74 7.86
N HIS A 133 -1.20 14.69 7.05
CA HIS A 133 -0.51 14.76 5.78
C HIS A 133 -1.33 14.09 4.67
N VAL A 134 -1.36 14.73 3.51
CA VAL A 134 -2.12 14.30 2.35
C VAL A 134 -1.16 14.20 1.17
N PHE A 135 -0.99 13.01 0.60
CA PHE A 135 -0.35 12.88 -0.70
C PHE A 135 -1.42 12.93 -1.80
N VAL A 136 -1.13 13.68 -2.86
CA VAL A 136 -1.97 13.73 -4.06
C VAL A 136 -1.17 13.24 -5.24
N HIS A 137 -1.59 12.14 -5.84
CA HIS A 137 -1.01 11.59 -7.07
C HIS A 137 -1.69 12.24 -8.26
N TYR A 138 -1.10 13.27 -8.85
CA TYR A 138 -1.76 14.16 -9.79
C TYR A 138 -2.35 13.44 -11.00
N ASP A 139 -1.63 12.49 -11.61
CA ASP A 139 -2.13 11.78 -12.80
C ASP A 139 -3.25 10.80 -12.47
N ALA A 140 -3.15 10.13 -11.32
CA ALA A 140 -4.24 9.30 -10.83
C ALA A 140 -5.45 10.18 -10.47
N MET A 141 -5.24 11.30 -9.80
CA MET A 141 -6.30 12.22 -9.40
C MET A 141 -7.02 12.80 -10.61
N ARG A 142 -6.30 13.20 -11.67
CA ARG A 142 -6.90 13.62 -12.95
C ARG A 142 -7.74 12.50 -13.58
N ARG A 143 -7.24 11.27 -13.57
CA ARG A 143 -7.93 10.11 -14.17
C ARG A 143 -9.20 9.74 -13.42
N TRP A 144 -9.21 9.85 -12.09
CA TRP A 144 -10.29 9.33 -11.24
C TRP A 144 -11.27 10.40 -10.75
N SER A 145 -10.78 11.60 -10.47
CA SER A 145 -11.55 12.71 -9.91
C SER A 145 -11.71 13.88 -10.89
N GLY A 146 -11.02 13.83 -12.04
CA GLY A 146 -11.05 14.85 -13.08
C GLY A 146 -10.01 15.95 -12.89
N ALA A 147 -9.73 16.69 -13.97
CA ALA A 147 -8.76 17.79 -13.97
C ALA A 147 -9.15 18.91 -12.99
N ALA A 148 -10.45 19.22 -12.89
CA ALA A 148 -10.98 20.22 -11.97
C ALA A 148 -10.65 19.93 -10.50
N ALA A 149 -10.59 18.66 -10.09
CA ALA A 149 -10.23 18.30 -8.72
C ALA A 149 -8.76 18.59 -8.42
N VAL A 150 -7.88 18.46 -9.41
CA VAL A 150 -6.45 18.83 -9.28
C VAL A 150 -6.28 20.34 -9.29
N GLU A 151 -7.01 21.05 -10.16
CA GLU A 151 -7.03 22.52 -10.19
C GLU A 151 -7.59 23.13 -8.90
N ALA A 152 -8.55 22.47 -8.24
CA ALA A 152 -9.09 22.91 -6.98
C ALA A 152 -8.04 22.94 -5.85
N LEU A 153 -6.97 22.13 -5.93
CA LEU A 153 -5.92 22.09 -4.92
C LEU A 153 -5.17 23.41 -4.79
N SER A 154 -4.90 24.09 -5.91
CA SER A 154 -4.23 25.40 -5.90
C SER A 154 -5.12 26.54 -5.36
N HIS A 155 -6.43 26.32 -5.32
CA HIS A 155 -7.41 27.27 -4.82
C HIS A 155 -7.86 26.99 -3.39
N SER A 156 -7.48 25.84 -2.82
CA SER A 156 -7.85 25.46 -1.46
C SER A 156 -7.03 26.26 -0.44
N THR A 157 -7.71 26.95 0.46
CA THR A 157 -7.09 27.60 1.64
C THR A 157 -6.92 26.62 2.81
N ASP A 158 -7.57 25.47 2.74
CA ASP A 158 -7.52 24.42 3.77
C ASP A 158 -6.31 23.49 3.61
N LEU A 159 -5.63 23.54 2.47
CA LEU A 159 -4.46 22.73 2.15
C LEU A 159 -3.24 23.63 1.97
N ARG A 160 -2.18 23.32 2.72
CA ARG A 160 -0.88 23.96 2.54
C ARG A 160 0.07 22.97 1.89
N LEU A 161 0.55 23.29 0.70
CA LEU A 161 1.60 22.53 0.03
C LEU A 161 2.88 22.56 0.87
N VAL A 162 3.43 21.38 1.16
CA VAL A 162 4.72 21.22 1.83
C VAL A 162 5.82 21.09 0.79
N ASP A 163 5.63 20.19 -0.17
CA ASP A 163 6.60 19.89 -1.23
C ASP A 163 5.89 19.15 -2.37
N ALA A 164 6.43 19.18 -3.58
CA ALA A 164 5.87 18.51 -4.74
C ALA A 164 6.95 18.11 -5.76
N ASP A 165 6.69 17.00 -6.45
CA ASP A 165 7.33 16.67 -7.71
C ASP A 165 6.30 16.72 -8.86
N THR A 166 6.67 16.27 -10.06
CA THR A 166 5.78 16.30 -11.22
C THR A 166 4.59 15.34 -11.12
N ARG A 167 4.65 14.34 -10.24
CA ARG A 167 3.66 13.27 -10.12
C ARG A 167 2.88 13.33 -8.81
N VAL A 168 3.53 13.75 -7.72
CA VAL A 168 2.98 13.72 -6.37
C VAL A 168 3.16 15.07 -5.69
N GLY A 169 2.12 15.53 -5.01
CA GLY A 169 2.19 16.64 -4.06
C GLY A 169 1.99 16.16 -2.63
N LEU A 170 2.77 16.69 -1.69
CA LEU A 170 2.59 16.51 -0.25
C LEU A 170 2.00 17.78 0.35
N TYR A 171 0.85 17.63 1.00
CA TYR A 171 0.11 18.72 1.62
C TYR A 171 -0.09 18.46 3.12
N THR A 172 -0.30 19.54 3.87
CA THR A 172 -0.79 19.52 5.26
C THR A 172 -2.12 20.24 5.34
N LEU A 173 -2.99 19.80 6.25
CA LEU A 173 -4.23 20.53 6.55
C LEU A 173 -3.89 21.81 7.33
N THR A 174 -4.45 22.95 6.92
CA THR A 174 -4.37 24.17 7.71
C THR A 174 -5.34 24.06 8.91
N PRO A 175 -4.98 24.66 10.07
CA PRO A 175 -5.91 24.75 11.19
C PRO A 175 -7.19 25.45 10.78
N LYS A 176 -8.34 24.98 11.27
CA LYS A 176 -9.60 25.68 11.05
C LYS A 176 -9.51 27.05 11.73
N SER A 177 -9.63 28.14 10.96
CA SER A 177 -9.74 29.48 11.53
C SER A 177 -10.91 29.49 12.50
N ALA A 178 -10.64 29.90 13.76
CA ALA A 178 -11.71 30.04 14.74
C ALA A 178 -12.73 31.07 14.24
N PRO A 179 -14.04 30.83 14.43
CA PRO A 179 -15.09 31.78 14.07
C PRO A 179 -15.02 33.07 14.89
#